data_AF-A0A1H7ZV72-F1
#
_entry.id   AF-A0A1H7ZV72-F1
#
_cell.length_a   1.000
_cell.length_b   1.000
_cell.length_c   1.000
_cell.angle_alpha   90.00
_cell.angle_beta   90.00
_cell.angle_gamma   90.00
#
_symmetry.space_group_name_H-M   'P 1'
#
loop_
_entity.id
_entity.type
_entity.pdbx_description
1 polymer ?
#
loop_
_entity_poly.entity_id
_entity_poly.type
_entity_poly.pdbx_seq_one_letter_code
_entity_poly.pdbx_strand_id
1 'polypeptide(L)'
;MLSHRSTRSRGTARRRRPRRRLPLLAGLLTALLGLVALVGSALAVTAPGTPAAAQPPATPNPDCTLRVPAAPLTAAGLASPYQLTATDAANGPCHEADPAQSAFVQATVLDPATGAVSVYDPLVVDRGTRPARAPVVPKLPAHAVVGIWFGFNGTNLTLRGNTTAGRCVNGTGGSVFGQFAYCNAPAFFSAARGAERTGRLKVPPLGVGRDGAPCPTTRDFGIVDQDQSDNVTTAYLATPGGRTAQRTAAATRALGPQGAVALLNGSDNLLLTAFVDPALGCTPWTAPDQADPGHSATSLALDELQAAADQAAPVALVPRNDPMVLGAGGRQSRTKTDLYRVGVDQPGLGRGTGTDPGDGPTYCTRLAAGAATRLAADAQLFTASPSPTAGQNLQDFLSQRLTASLQNLGCPQAAAPSTSASPSGGATGAPTAPGMPSGTPTVSSSASGAGAAPSDPATGMASASGAASVPATAPGGGTNSASPKSVPPVGAGTPAAQAAGGAGDPVGSAVAGSGAGGRTGPAPVGQASGGAGAPTFVPVGDVVPSPVPVGEGATASASAGTGMIGTATMVAAPSAKATPTHGRLADTGASPRLWPYAGLALSLLLLGCAARLLAAGGRRH
;
A
#
# COMPACT_ATOMS: atom_id res chain seq x y z
N MET A 1 24.09 61.34 -31.20
CA MET A 1 25.10 62.16 -30.49
C MET A 1 25.90 61.20 -29.60
N LEU A 2 27.19 60.96 -29.82
CA LEU A 2 28.34 61.83 -29.46
C LEU A 2 28.37 62.18 -27.95
N SER A 3 29.47 62.08 -27.20
CA SER A 3 30.77 61.42 -27.43
C SER A 3 31.61 61.45 -26.13
N HIS A 4 32.37 60.38 -25.85
CA HIS A 4 33.73 60.36 -25.23
C HIS A 4 34.15 61.16 -23.95
N ARG A 5 35.14 60.54 -23.25
CA ARG A 5 36.29 61.13 -22.47
C ARG A 5 35.98 61.71 -21.07
N SER A 6 36.92 61.78 -20.11
CA SER A 6 38.26 61.16 -19.89
C SER A 6 38.79 61.50 -18.46
N THR A 7 40.03 61.08 -18.15
CA THR A 7 40.92 61.41 -16.99
C THR A 7 40.64 60.64 -15.68
N ARG A 8 41.57 59.95 -14.99
CA ARG A 8 43.02 60.12 -14.61
C ARG A 8 43.31 61.17 -13.52
N SER A 9 43.58 60.71 -12.30
CA SER A 9 44.76 61.09 -11.46
C SER A 9 44.82 60.21 -10.19
N ARG A 10 45.80 59.31 -10.04
CA ARG A 10 46.98 59.39 -9.14
C ARG A 10 46.72 59.72 -7.66
N GLY A 11 47.05 58.76 -6.78
CA GLY A 11 47.29 58.95 -5.36
C GLY A 11 48.23 57.86 -4.82
N THR A 12 49.48 58.20 -4.51
CA THR A 12 50.54 57.23 -4.15
C THR A 12 50.92 57.29 -2.68
N ALA A 13 51.00 56.15 -1.99
CA ALA A 13 51.74 56.05 -0.72
C ALA A 13 52.33 54.63 -0.49
N ARG A 14 53.63 54.47 -0.74
CA ARG A 14 54.43 53.37 -0.18
C ARG A 14 54.68 53.63 1.31
N ARG A 15 54.73 52.58 2.14
CA ARG A 15 55.85 52.41 3.10
C ARG A 15 56.08 50.93 3.43
N ARG A 16 57.35 50.58 3.66
CA ARG A 16 57.87 49.21 3.81
C ARG A 16 58.02 48.84 5.30
N ARG A 17 58.06 47.53 5.56
CA ARG A 17 58.51 46.89 6.82
C ARG A 17 59.88 47.42 7.30
N PRO A 18 60.25 47.16 8.55
CA PRO A 18 61.26 46.10 8.74
C PRO A 18 60.95 45.06 9.83
N ARG A 19 61.68 43.94 9.75
CA ARG A 19 61.74 42.81 10.72
C ARG A 19 62.85 43.05 11.76
N ARG A 20 62.90 42.17 12.78
CA ARG A 20 63.98 41.81 13.75
C ARG A 20 63.58 42.20 15.19
N ARG A 21 63.82 41.39 16.25
CA ARG A 21 64.65 40.17 16.45
C ARG A 21 64.06 39.33 17.62
N LEU A 22 64.26 38.00 17.60
CA LEU A 22 64.29 37.10 18.78
C LEU A 22 65.63 37.33 19.57
N PRO A 23 65.89 36.84 20.82
CA PRO A 23 65.56 35.45 21.27
C PRO A 23 65.41 35.11 22.80
N LEU A 24 64.96 33.87 23.05
CA LEU A 24 65.46 32.82 24.00
C LEU A 24 65.41 32.87 25.56
N LEU A 25 65.30 31.64 26.13
CA LEU A 25 65.62 31.12 27.50
C LEU A 25 64.64 31.45 28.66
N ALA A 26 64.37 30.59 29.67
CA ALA A 26 64.63 29.15 29.95
C ALA A 26 63.52 28.62 30.93
N GLY A 27 63.21 27.32 31.05
CA GLY A 27 63.79 26.38 32.04
C GLY A 27 63.08 26.41 33.42
N LEU A 28 62.08 25.55 33.73
CA LEU A 28 62.14 24.19 34.35
C LEU A 28 62.39 24.11 35.89
N LEU A 29 61.58 23.26 36.55
CA LEU A 29 61.79 22.49 37.81
C LEU A 29 61.32 22.98 39.21
N THR A 30 60.90 21.97 40.00
CA THR A 30 60.54 21.88 41.44
C THR A 30 59.38 22.75 41.96
N ALA A 31 58.31 22.24 42.62
CA ALA A 31 58.10 21.13 43.57
C ALA A 31 58.56 21.43 45.02
N LEU A 32 57.63 21.86 45.88
CA LEU A 32 57.70 21.68 47.34
C LEU A 32 56.32 21.88 48.01
N LEU A 33 56.21 21.44 49.28
CA LEU A 33 55.11 21.60 50.24
C LEU A 33 53.82 20.79 49.97
N GLY A 34 53.74 19.65 50.64
CA GLY A 34 52.48 18.95 50.91
C GLY A 34 52.05 19.09 52.38
N LEU A 35 50.98 18.34 52.70
CA LEU A 35 50.53 17.97 54.05
C LEU A 35 50.04 19.09 54.99
N VAL A 36 48.76 19.44 54.86
CA VAL A 36 47.90 19.81 56.00
C VAL A 36 46.82 18.72 56.15
N ALA A 37 46.51 18.36 57.39
CA ALA A 37 45.83 17.11 57.74
C ALA A 37 44.30 17.13 57.57
N LEU A 38 43.73 15.91 57.66
CA LEU A 38 42.31 15.58 57.67
C LEU A 38 41.46 16.50 58.56
N VAL A 39 40.31 16.96 58.05
CA VAL A 39 38.95 16.77 58.63
C VAL A 39 37.92 17.07 57.52
N GLY A 40 36.89 16.21 57.37
CA GLY A 40 35.55 16.67 56.96
C GLY A 40 35.04 16.26 55.57
N SER A 41 33.89 15.56 55.59
CA SER A 41 32.82 15.57 54.59
C SER A 41 33.05 14.91 53.22
N ALA A 42 32.38 13.77 53.02
CA ALA A 42 32.21 13.15 51.71
C ALA A 42 31.32 14.01 50.80
N LEU A 43 31.94 14.80 49.93
CA LEU A 43 31.31 15.37 48.74
C LEU A 43 31.63 14.47 47.55
N ALA A 44 30.66 13.65 47.15
CA ALA A 44 30.74 12.90 45.91
C ALA A 44 30.75 13.90 44.73
N VAL A 45 31.92 14.10 44.14
CA VAL A 45 32.07 14.85 42.89
C VAL A 45 31.37 14.04 41.79
N THR A 46 30.12 14.39 41.51
CA THR A 46 29.39 13.88 40.35
C THR A 46 30.08 14.41 39.09
N ALA A 47 30.92 13.58 38.48
CA ALA A 47 31.43 13.86 37.15
C ALA A 47 30.24 14.15 36.21
N PRO A 48 30.30 15.19 35.35
CA PRO A 48 29.24 15.44 34.40
C PRO A 48 29.11 14.20 33.50
N GLY A 49 27.96 13.54 33.58
CA GLY A 49 27.73 12.29 32.88
C GLY A 49 28.01 12.47 31.39
N THR A 50 28.81 11.57 30.81
CA THR A 50 28.96 11.48 29.37
C THR A 50 27.56 11.41 28.76
N PRO A 51 27.19 12.32 27.83
CA PRO A 51 25.86 12.30 27.24
C PRO A 51 25.64 10.89 26.66
N ALA A 52 24.59 10.23 27.14
CA ALA A 52 24.30 8.86 26.76
C ALA A 52 24.27 8.80 25.23
N ALA A 53 25.10 7.93 24.64
CA ALA A 53 25.13 7.76 23.20
C ALA A 53 23.69 7.47 22.74
N ALA A 54 23.18 8.33 21.85
CA ALA A 54 21.85 8.19 21.31
C ALA A 54 21.71 6.76 20.81
N GLN A 55 20.73 6.02 21.33
CA GLN A 55 20.50 4.66 20.89
C GLN A 55 20.29 4.69 19.37
N PRO A 56 20.89 3.76 18.61
CA PRO A 56 20.60 3.67 17.18
C PRO A 56 19.08 3.57 17.01
N PRO A 57 18.49 4.25 15.99
CA PRO A 57 17.05 4.19 15.78
C PRO A 57 16.63 2.72 15.68
N ALA A 58 15.61 2.34 16.45
CA ALA A 58 15.12 0.98 16.46
C ALA A 58 14.66 0.60 15.05
N THR A 59 15.07 -0.57 14.57
CA THR A 59 14.57 -1.12 13.30
C THR A 59 13.04 -1.23 13.40
N PRO A 60 12.27 -0.68 12.45
CA PRO A 60 10.81 -0.82 12.41
C PRO A 60 10.39 -2.29 12.41
N ASN A 61 9.29 -2.63 13.09
CA ASN A 61 8.80 -4.00 13.09
C ASN A 61 8.05 -4.27 11.77
N PRO A 62 8.52 -5.23 10.94
CA PRO A 62 7.90 -5.51 9.65
C PRO A 62 6.53 -6.20 9.75
N ASP A 63 6.13 -6.71 10.92
CA ASP A 63 4.96 -7.58 11.08
C ASP A 63 3.97 -7.03 12.11
N CYS A 64 2.98 -6.26 11.65
CA CYS A 64 2.01 -5.60 12.53
C CYS A 64 0.61 -6.23 12.44
N THR A 65 -0.11 -6.18 13.55
CA THR A 65 -1.51 -6.60 13.67
C THR A 65 -2.40 -5.36 13.82
N LEU A 66 -3.39 -5.23 12.94
CA LEU A 66 -4.40 -4.18 12.97
C LEU A 66 -5.73 -4.72 13.51
N ARG A 67 -6.25 -4.10 14.56
CA ARG A 67 -7.56 -4.43 15.14
C ARG A 67 -8.68 -3.68 14.43
N VAL A 68 -9.55 -4.43 13.76
CA VAL A 68 -10.80 -3.96 13.14
C VAL A 68 -11.83 -3.59 14.23
N PRO A 69 -12.40 -2.37 14.21
CA PRO A 69 -13.36 -1.89 15.20
C PRO A 69 -14.70 -2.63 15.09
N ALA A 70 -15.59 -2.45 16.08
CA ALA A 70 -16.91 -3.05 16.05
C ALA A 70 -17.77 -2.44 14.93
N ALA A 71 -18.59 -3.27 14.28
CA ALA A 71 -19.49 -2.89 13.18
C ALA A 71 -18.82 -1.98 12.11
N PRO A 72 -17.68 -2.40 11.52
CA PRO A 72 -16.80 -1.51 10.74
C PRO A 72 -17.45 -0.92 9.48
N LEU A 73 -18.54 -1.53 8.98
CA LEU A 73 -19.31 -1.06 7.83
C LEU A 73 -20.38 0.00 8.18
N THR A 74 -20.39 0.51 9.42
CA THR A 74 -21.32 1.55 9.90
C THR A 74 -20.61 2.89 10.11
N ALA A 75 -21.36 4.00 10.15
CA ALA A 75 -20.78 5.33 10.40
C ALA A 75 -19.95 5.39 11.70
N ALA A 76 -20.44 4.77 12.77
CA ALA A 76 -19.72 4.69 14.05
C ALA A 76 -18.48 3.77 13.98
N GLY A 77 -18.56 2.67 13.23
CA GLY A 77 -17.42 1.77 13.01
C GLY A 77 -16.31 2.42 12.18
N LEU A 78 -16.66 3.12 11.11
CA LEU A 78 -15.73 3.91 10.29
C LEU A 78 -15.08 5.05 11.08
N ALA A 79 -15.84 5.72 11.95
CA ALA A 79 -15.32 6.77 12.83
C ALA A 79 -14.49 6.24 14.01
N SER A 80 -14.54 4.94 14.30
CA SER A 80 -13.78 4.31 15.40
C SER A 80 -12.35 4.01 14.95
N PRO A 81 -11.31 4.52 15.62
CA PRO A 81 -9.94 4.25 15.22
C PRO A 81 -9.59 2.76 15.24
N TYR A 82 -8.97 2.31 14.16
CA TYR A 82 -8.31 1.01 14.07
C TYR A 82 -7.04 1.06 14.93
N GLN A 83 -6.69 -0.04 15.59
CA GLN A 83 -5.56 -0.06 16.53
C GLN A 83 -4.41 -0.92 16.02
N LEU A 84 -3.25 -0.30 15.80
CA LEU A 84 -2.01 -0.96 15.41
C LEU A 84 -1.29 -1.55 16.64
N THR A 85 -0.68 -2.72 16.46
CA THR A 85 0.18 -3.42 17.42
C THR A 85 1.22 -4.25 16.67
N ALA A 86 2.32 -4.62 17.34
CA ALA A 86 3.17 -5.70 16.86
C ALA A 86 2.40 -7.04 16.81
N THR A 87 2.60 -7.83 15.74
CA THR A 87 2.10 -9.21 15.66
C THR A 87 2.88 -10.12 16.60
N ASP A 88 4.21 -9.96 16.63
CA ASP A 88 5.09 -10.47 17.66
C ASP A 88 5.83 -9.30 18.33
N ALA A 89 5.63 -9.14 19.64
CA ALA A 89 6.26 -8.08 20.42
C ALA A 89 7.76 -8.32 20.66
N ALA A 90 8.27 -9.54 20.44
CA ALA A 90 9.71 -9.84 20.50
C ALA A 90 10.49 -9.13 19.37
N ASN A 91 9.83 -8.83 18.25
CA ASN A 91 10.41 -8.11 17.10
C ASN A 91 10.34 -6.58 17.24
N GLY A 92 10.00 -6.07 18.44
CA GLY A 92 9.84 -4.64 18.72
C GLY A 92 8.40 -4.14 18.57
N PRO A 93 8.13 -2.87 18.94
CA PRO A 93 6.80 -2.27 18.82
C PRO A 93 6.49 -1.85 17.37
N CYS A 94 5.20 -1.86 17.01
CA CYS A 94 4.71 -1.14 15.84
C CYS A 94 4.22 0.25 16.23
N HIS A 95 4.61 1.26 15.45
CA HIS A 95 4.22 2.66 15.65
C HIS A 95 3.62 3.24 14.37
N GLU A 96 2.36 3.63 14.42
CA GLU A 96 1.61 4.20 13.30
C GLU A 96 2.18 5.55 12.84
N ALA A 97 2.87 6.27 13.71
CA ALA A 97 3.58 7.51 13.36
C ALA A 97 4.92 7.28 12.64
N ASP A 98 5.39 6.03 12.50
CA ASP A 98 6.60 5.67 11.77
C ASP A 98 6.24 5.33 10.31
N PRO A 99 6.73 6.09 9.31
CA PRO A 99 6.36 5.88 7.90
C PRO A 99 6.79 4.53 7.34
N ALA A 100 7.73 3.80 7.97
CA ALA A 100 8.17 2.48 7.54
C ALA A 100 7.27 1.32 8.03
N GLN A 101 6.28 1.61 8.88
CA GLN A 101 5.37 0.62 9.47
C GLN A 101 3.97 1.21 9.80
N SER A 102 3.59 2.27 9.09
CA SER A 102 2.24 2.84 9.14
C SER A 102 1.26 1.96 8.35
N ALA A 103 0.07 1.75 8.90
CA ALA A 103 -1.03 1.03 8.28
C ALA A 103 -2.14 1.99 7.89
N PHE A 104 -2.74 1.79 6.72
CA PHE A 104 -3.71 2.69 6.12
C PHE A 104 -5.04 1.98 5.93
N VAL A 105 -6.14 2.72 6.05
CA VAL A 105 -7.50 2.20 5.84
C VAL A 105 -8.28 3.20 5.00
N GLN A 106 -8.94 2.70 3.96
CA GLN A 106 -9.82 3.48 3.09
C GLN A 106 -11.15 2.79 2.95
N ALA A 107 -12.23 3.56 2.98
CA ALA A 107 -13.58 3.10 2.70
C ALA A 107 -14.13 3.82 1.46
N THR A 108 -14.82 3.06 0.61
CA THR A 108 -15.63 3.64 -0.46
C THR A 108 -17.08 3.23 -0.23
N VAL A 109 -17.97 4.21 -0.30
CA VAL A 109 -19.38 4.10 0.08
C VAL A 109 -20.23 4.33 -1.15
N LEU A 110 -21.04 3.34 -1.52
CA LEU A 110 -22.05 3.44 -2.57
C LEU A 110 -23.44 3.65 -1.95
N ASP A 111 -24.16 4.66 -2.44
CA ASP A 111 -25.60 4.79 -2.26
C ASP A 111 -26.32 3.89 -3.30
N PRO A 112 -27.00 2.80 -2.90
CA PRO A 112 -27.71 1.94 -3.84
C PRO A 112 -28.97 2.59 -4.45
N ALA A 113 -29.51 3.65 -3.83
CA ALA A 113 -30.69 4.33 -4.34
C ALA A 113 -30.34 5.27 -5.51
N THR A 114 -29.27 6.05 -5.37
CA THR A 114 -28.85 7.05 -6.37
C THR A 114 -27.72 6.60 -7.29
N GLY A 115 -26.91 5.62 -6.87
CA GLY A 115 -25.63 5.27 -7.51
C GLY A 115 -24.47 6.21 -7.16
N ALA A 116 -24.67 7.18 -6.26
CA ALA A 116 -23.61 8.08 -5.82
C ALA A 116 -22.53 7.33 -5.02
N VAL A 117 -21.27 7.66 -5.28
CA VAL A 117 -20.11 7.17 -4.54
C VAL A 117 -19.52 8.29 -3.68
N SER A 118 -18.91 7.92 -2.55
CA SER A 118 -18.11 8.82 -1.71
C SER A 118 -16.98 8.05 -1.02
N VAL A 119 -15.93 8.77 -0.64
CA VAL A 119 -14.73 8.20 0.02
C VAL A 119 -14.75 8.59 1.50
N TYR A 120 -14.12 7.77 2.33
CA TYR A 120 -13.83 8.08 3.72
C TYR A 120 -12.55 7.35 4.14
N ASP A 121 -11.67 8.01 4.90
CA ASP A 121 -10.41 7.41 5.37
C ASP A 121 -10.51 7.10 6.89
N PRO A 122 -10.89 5.87 7.34
CA PRO A 122 -10.82 5.52 8.75
C PRO A 122 -9.42 5.72 9.31
N LEU A 123 -9.32 6.18 10.57
CA LEU A 123 -8.02 6.48 11.18
C LEU A 123 -7.39 5.23 11.82
N VAL A 124 -6.10 5.02 11.62
CA VAL A 124 -5.28 4.11 12.44
C VAL A 124 -4.57 4.88 13.55
N VAL A 125 -4.45 4.27 14.73
CA VAL A 125 -3.65 4.76 15.88
C VAL A 125 -2.93 3.60 16.57
N ASP A 126 -1.84 3.89 17.29
CA ASP A 126 -1.22 2.93 18.21
C ASP A 126 -2.22 2.47 19.28
N ARG A 127 -2.26 1.17 19.58
CA ARG A 127 -3.14 0.61 20.61
C ARG A 127 -2.92 1.28 21.98
N GLY A 128 -4.00 1.79 22.55
CA GLY A 128 -3.99 2.47 23.85
C GLY A 128 -3.74 3.98 23.77
N THR A 129 -3.38 4.51 22.59
CA THR A 129 -3.26 5.95 22.36
C THR A 129 -4.61 6.58 21.98
N ARG A 130 -4.62 7.92 21.91
CA ARG A 130 -5.75 8.70 21.38
C ARG A 130 -5.30 9.42 20.10
N PRO A 131 -6.20 9.60 19.12
CA PRO A 131 -5.93 10.45 17.96
C PRO A 131 -5.36 11.82 18.32
N ALA A 132 -4.50 12.37 17.46
CA ALA A 132 -4.08 13.77 17.56
C ALA A 132 -5.25 14.74 17.36
N ARG A 133 -6.24 14.34 16.55
CA ARG A 133 -7.54 14.99 16.37
C ARG A 133 -8.61 13.91 16.17
N ALA A 134 -9.77 14.06 16.79
CA ALA A 134 -10.86 13.08 16.67
C ALA A 134 -11.29 12.88 15.20
N PRO A 135 -11.57 11.64 14.76
CA PRO A 135 -12.11 11.40 13.43
C PRO A 135 -13.44 12.10 13.19
N VAL A 136 -13.69 12.50 11.94
CA VAL A 136 -15.01 13.00 11.51
C VAL A 136 -15.96 11.81 11.34
N VAL A 137 -17.18 11.90 11.86
CA VAL A 137 -18.17 10.83 11.69
C VAL A 137 -18.83 10.96 10.31
N PRO A 138 -18.69 9.97 9.41
CA PRO A 138 -19.24 10.05 8.06
C PRO A 138 -20.77 9.92 8.07
N LYS A 139 -21.43 10.53 7.07
CA LYS A 139 -22.89 10.43 6.89
C LYS A 139 -23.20 9.39 5.83
N LEU A 140 -23.46 8.16 6.26
CA LEU A 140 -23.83 7.08 5.34
C LEU A 140 -25.31 7.21 4.90
N PRO A 141 -25.61 7.02 3.60
CA PRO A 141 -27.00 6.94 3.12
C PRO A 141 -27.71 5.68 3.65
N ALA A 142 -29.03 5.64 3.55
CA ALA A 142 -29.80 4.46 3.92
C ALA A 142 -29.38 3.25 3.06
N HIS A 143 -29.12 2.11 3.71
CA HIS A 143 -28.64 0.88 3.06
C HIS A 143 -27.32 1.01 2.28
N ALA A 144 -26.47 1.99 2.62
CA ALA A 144 -25.16 2.19 2.03
C ALA A 144 -24.35 0.88 1.93
N VAL A 145 -23.74 0.63 0.77
CA VAL A 145 -22.81 -0.49 0.59
C VAL A 145 -21.40 0.05 0.77
N VAL A 146 -20.75 -0.34 1.87
CA VAL A 146 -19.39 0.08 2.21
C VAL A 146 -18.40 -1.03 1.85
N GLY A 147 -17.43 -0.73 1.00
CA GLY A 147 -16.20 -1.52 0.90
C GLY A 147 -15.09 -0.85 1.70
N ILE A 148 -14.18 -1.63 2.27
CA ILE A 148 -12.99 -1.13 2.99
C ILE A 148 -11.76 -1.87 2.48
N TRP A 149 -10.66 -1.15 2.28
CA TRP A 149 -9.36 -1.66 1.85
C TRP A 149 -8.28 -1.19 2.81
N PHE A 150 -7.17 -1.92 2.83
CA PHE A 150 -6.08 -1.72 3.77
C PHE A 150 -4.75 -1.66 3.04
N GLY A 151 -3.87 -0.82 3.58
CA GLY A 151 -2.48 -0.71 3.19
C GLY A 151 -1.54 -0.81 4.38
N PHE A 152 -0.28 -1.07 4.08
CA PHE A 152 0.78 -1.11 5.07
C PHE A 152 2.13 -0.83 4.42
N ASN A 153 3.00 -0.11 5.11
CA ASN A 153 4.36 0.20 4.61
C ASN A 153 5.44 -0.75 5.15
N GLY A 154 5.10 -1.63 6.10
CA GLY A 154 5.94 -2.76 6.51
C GLY A 154 5.66 -4.01 5.67
N THR A 155 6.10 -5.19 6.11
CA THR A 155 5.99 -6.43 5.31
C THR A 155 4.61 -7.12 5.42
N ASN A 156 4.12 -7.39 6.64
CA ASN A 156 2.87 -8.12 6.84
C ASN A 156 1.90 -7.39 7.77
N LEU A 157 0.70 -7.09 7.26
CA LEU A 157 -0.43 -6.61 8.05
C LEU A 157 -1.40 -7.77 8.34
N THR A 158 -1.54 -8.13 9.61
CA THR A 158 -2.52 -9.13 10.07
C THR A 158 -3.78 -8.47 10.61
N LEU A 159 -4.96 -8.75 10.03
CA LEU A 159 -6.23 -8.26 10.56
C LEU A 159 -6.76 -9.13 11.71
N ARG A 160 -7.14 -8.51 12.83
CA ARG A 160 -7.81 -9.15 13.97
C ARG A 160 -9.00 -8.32 14.48
N GLY A 161 -9.75 -8.84 15.45
CA GLY A 161 -10.93 -8.16 16.00
C GLY A 161 -12.20 -8.56 15.25
N ASN A 162 -13.01 -7.60 14.83
CA ASN A 162 -14.34 -7.84 14.24
C ASN A 162 -14.29 -8.16 12.73
N THR A 163 -13.31 -8.95 12.30
CA THR A 163 -13.09 -9.29 10.89
C THR A 163 -14.30 -9.98 10.26
N THR A 164 -14.98 -10.88 10.98
CA THR A 164 -16.21 -11.53 10.52
C THR A 164 -17.34 -10.52 10.26
N ALA A 165 -17.52 -9.53 11.14
CA ALA A 165 -18.57 -8.53 11.00
C ALA A 165 -18.32 -7.57 9.81
N GLY A 166 -17.05 -7.30 9.50
CA GLY A 166 -16.66 -6.58 8.28
C GLY A 166 -16.63 -7.43 7.01
N ARG A 167 -16.77 -8.76 7.11
CA ARG A 167 -16.50 -9.70 5.99
C ARG A 167 -15.09 -9.49 5.43
N CYS A 168 -14.11 -9.45 6.32
CA CYS A 168 -12.72 -9.15 6.00
C CYS A 168 -11.96 -10.37 5.49
N VAL A 169 -11.15 -10.15 4.45
CA VAL A 169 -10.23 -11.11 3.84
C VAL A 169 -8.84 -10.47 3.81
N ASN A 170 -7.87 -11.21 4.30
CA ASN A 170 -6.48 -10.75 4.46
C ASN A 170 -5.51 -11.84 3.98
N GLY A 171 -5.97 -12.76 3.11
CA GLY A 171 -5.20 -13.90 2.60
C GLY A 171 -5.93 -15.24 2.81
N THR A 172 -5.15 -16.30 3.01
CA THR A 172 -5.63 -17.65 3.36
C THR A 172 -5.18 -18.04 4.77
N GLY A 173 -5.68 -19.16 5.31
CA GLY A 173 -5.30 -19.64 6.65
C GLY A 173 -3.79 -19.82 6.78
N GLY A 174 -3.16 -19.02 7.65
CA GLY A 174 -1.71 -19.05 7.87
C GLY A 174 -0.85 -18.34 6.82
N SER A 175 -1.45 -17.61 5.86
CA SER A 175 -0.71 -16.85 4.85
C SER A 175 -1.48 -15.58 4.50
N VAL A 176 -1.07 -14.46 5.10
CA VAL A 176 -1.67 -13.15 4.81
C VAL A 176 -1.25 -12.64 3.43
N PHE A 177 -1.97 -11.68 2.85
CA PHE A 177 -1.55 -11.07 1.57
C PHE A 177 -0.23 -10.30 1.68
N GLY A 178 0.16 -9.82 2.86
CA GLY A 178 1.34 -8.94 3.01
C GLY A 178 0.86 -7.55 3.39
N GLN A 179 1.06 -6.58 2.50
CA GLN A 179 0.66 -5.17 2.73
C GLN A 179 -0.85 -4.94 2.59
N PHE A 180 -1.54 -5.81 1.84
CA PHE A 180 -2.94 -5.66 1.45
C PHE A 180 -3.95 -6.38 2.35
N ALA A 181 -5.16 -5.83 2.46
CA ALA A 181 -6.36 -6.56 2.86
C ALA A 181 -7.63 -5.83 2.39
N TYR A 182 -8.79 -6.46 2.58
CA TYR A 182 -10.08 -5.80 2.37
C TYR A 182 -11.18 -6.32 3.31
N CYS A 183 -12.25 -5.55 3.47
CA CYS A 183 -13.51 -5.92 4.09
C CYS A 183 -14.67 -5.58 3.15
N ASN A 184 -15.56 -6.54 2.89
CA ASN A 184 -16.78 -6.38 2.08
C ASN A 184 -16.60 -5.93 0.61
N ALA A 185 -15.38 -5.82 0.09
CA ALA A 185 -15.10 -5.38 -1.29
C ALA A 185 -15.90 -6.11 -2.39
N PRO A 186 -16.06 -7.46 -2.38
CA PRO A 186 -16.86 -8.15 -3.41
C PRO A 186 -18.34 -7.74 -3.42
N ALA A 187 -18.90 -7.34 -2.27
CA ALA A 187 -20.27 -6.85 -2.19
C ALA A 187 -20.38 -5.40 -2.70
N PHE A 188 -19.39 -4.56 -2.39
CA PHE A 188 -19.28 -3.20 -2.95
C PHE A 188 -19.22 -3.23 -4.47
N PHE A 189 -18.27 -3.96 -5.05
CA PHE A 189 -18.08 -4.02 -6.50
C PHE A 189 -19.28 -4.66 -7.23
N SER A 190 -19.90 -5.70 -6.65
CA SER A 190 -21.15 -6.27 -7.17
C SER A 190 -22.30 -5.25 -7.21
N ALA A 191 -22.43 -4.42 -6.15
CA ALA A 191 -23.43 -3.36 -6.09
C ALA A 191 -23.12 -2.20 -7.06
N ALA A 192 -21.84 -1.81 -7.20
CA ALA A 192 -21.38 -0.80 -8.15
C ALA A 192 -21.73 -1.21 -9.59
N ARG A 193 -21.35 -2.42 -10.03
CA ARG A 193 -21.76 -2.97 -11.34
C ARG A 193 -23.28 -3.09 -11.51
N GLY A 194 -24.02 -3.29 -10.42
CA GLY A 194 -25.49 -3.23 -10.43
C GLY A 194 -26.01 -1.82 -10.72
N ALA A 195 -25.41 -0.81 -10.11
CA ALA A 195 -25.71 0.60 -10.34
C ALA A 195 -25.29 1.05 -11.76
N GLU A 196 -24.16 0.58 -12.29
CA GLU A 196 -23.71 0.85 -13.67
C GLU A 196 -24.67 0.24 -14.71
N ARG A 197 -25.00 -1.05 -14.57
CA ARG A 197 -25.97 -1.72 -15.48
C ARG A 197 -27.36 -1.08 -15.47
N THR A 198 -27.70 -0.34 -14.43
CA THR A 198 -28.97 0.41 -14.31
C THR A 198 -28.81 1.91 -14.58
N GLY A 199 -27.62 2.37 -15.02
CA GLY A 199 -27.32 3.75 -15.37
C GLY A 199 -27.28 4.74 -14.20
N ARG A 200 -27.30 4.25 -12.96
CA ARG A 200 -27.26 5.05 -11.71
C ARG A 200 -25.84 5.51 -11.38
N LEU A 201 -24.89 4.56 -11.37
CA LEU A 201 -23.48 4.88 -11.30
C LEU A 201 -22.97 5.09 -12.73
N LYS A 202 -22.16 6.13 -12.93
CA LYS A 202 -21.43 6.37 -14.17
C LYS A 202 -19.95 6.47 -13.84
N VAL A 203 -19.18 5.49 -14.28
CA VAL A 203 -17.72 5.57 -14.30
C VAL A 203 -17.32 6.66 -15.29
N PRO A 204 -16.47 7.65 -14.91
CA PRO A 204 -15.96 8.64 -15.85
C PRO A 204 -15.01 7.98 -16.85
N PRO A 205 -15.11 8.29 -18.16
CA PRO A 205 -14.19 7.76 -19.15
C PRO A 205 -12.76 8.24 -18.87
N LEU A 206 -11.77 7.45 -19.27
CA LEU A 206 -10.37 7.87 -19.26
C LEU A 206 -10.16 9.16 -20.06
N GLY A 207 -9.27 10.01 -19.53
CA GLY A 207 -8.76 11.18 -20.25
C GLY A 207 -7.77 10.80 -21.34
N VAL A 208 -7.20 11.83 -21.98
CA VAL A 208 -6.05 11.70 -22.89
C VAL A 208 -4.89 12.48 -22.28
N GLY A 209 -3.74 11.82 -22.15
CA GLY A 209 -2.51 12.42 -21.62
C GLY A 209 -1.87 13.43 -22.57
N ARG A 210 -0.90 14.19 -22.07
CA ARG A 210 -0.10 15.17 -22.84
C ARG A 210 0.75 14.55 -23.94
N ASP A 211 1.03 13.26 -23.85
CA ASP A 211 1.67 12.43 -24.86
C ASP A 211 0.70 11.99 -25.99
N GLY A 212 -0.61 12.14 -25.78
CA GLY A 212 -1.66 11.80 -26.74
C GLY A 212 -2.23 10.38 -26.61
N ALA A 213 -1.77 9.57 -25.66
CA ALA A 213 -2.38 8.28 -25.34
C ALA A 213 -3.55 8.43 -24.36
N PRO A 214 -4.42 7.41 -24.22
CA PRO A 214 -5.34 7.33 -23.08
C PRO A 214 -4.58 7.43 -21.75
N CYS A 215 -5.18 8.06 -20.75
CA CYS A 215 -4.66 8.06 -19.39
C CYS A 215 -4.55 6.62 -18.86
N PRO A 216 -3.47 6.25 -18.16
CA PRO A 216 -3.29 4.90 -17.65
C PRO A 216 -4.29 4.60 -16.52
N THR A 217 -4.45 3.33 -16.20
CA THR A 217 -5.15 2.87 -14.99
C THR A 217 -4.21 2.02 -14.15
N THR A 218 -4.62 1.62 -12.95
CA THR A 218 -3.89 0.63 -12.13
C THR A 218 -3.62 -0.66 -12.89
N ARG A 219 -4.44 -1.03 -13.88
CA ARG A 219 -4.27 -2.23 -14.70
C ARG A 219 -3.47 -1.98 -15.98
N ASP A 220 -2.74 -0.87 -16.07
CA ASP A 220 -1.78 -0.61 -17.15
C ASP A 220 -0.35 -1.01 -16.73
N PHE A 221 0.36 -1.76 -17.59
CA PHE A 221 1.75 -2.15 -17.32
C PHE A 221 2.72 -0.96 -17.25
N GLY A 222 2.33 0.22 -17.72
CA GLY A 222 3.05 1.49 -17.59
C GLY A 222 3.03 2.12 -16.20
N ILE A 223 2.16 1.67 -15.27
CA ILE A 223 2.24 2.06 -13.84
C ILE A 223 3.37 1.32 -13.12
N VAL A 224 3.87 0.23 -13.71
CA VAL A 224 5.06 -0.51 -13.28
C VAL A 224 4.91 -1.09 -11.86
N ASP A 225 4.27 -2.26 -11.77
CA ASP A 225 4.21 -3.01 -10.52
C ASP A 225 4.45 -4.51 -10.69
N GLN A 226 4.84 -5.16 -9.59
CA GLN A 226 4.80 -6.60 -9.43
C GLN A 226 3.36 -7.10 -9.17
N ASP A 227 2.56 -6.27 -8.48
CA ASP A 227 1.18 -6.56 -8.11
C ASP A 227 0.31 -5.30 -8.25
N GLN A 228 -0.52 -5.29 -9.29
CA GLN A 228 -1.46 -4.19 -9.51
C GLN A 228 -2.56 -4.22 -8.46
N SER A 229 -2.99 -3.01 -8.07
CA SER A 229 -4.04 -2.74 -7.09
C SER A 229 -3.61 -2.89 -5.62
N ASP A 230 -2.31 -2.74 -5.29
CA ASP A 230 -1.78 -2.61 -3.92
C ASP A 230 -1.37 -1.15 -3.63
N ASN A 231 -2.13 -0.32 -2.95
CA ASN A 231 -3.48 -0.45 -2.39
C ASN A 231 -4.09 0.97 -2.22
N VAL A 232 -4.65 1.33 -1.06
CA VAL A 232 -5.35 2.60 -0.80
C VAL A 232 -4.55 3.88 -1.06
N THR A 233 -5.27 4.97 -1.39
CA THR A 233 -4.70 6.33 -1.56
C THR A 233 -4.73 7.18 -0.28
N THR A 234 -5.21 6.62 0.83
CA THR A 234 -5.33 7.30 2.13
C THR A 234 -4.01 7.91 2.61
N ALA A 235 -4.10 9.09 3.23
CA ALA A 235 -2.99 9.73 3.91
C ALA A 235 -3.38 10.21 5.31
N TYR A 236 -2.44 10.17 6.24
CA TYR A 236 -2.61 10.69 7.61
C TYR A 236 -1.64 11.83 7.91
N LEU A 237 -1.80 12.43 9.09
CA LEU A 237 -0.84 13.35 9.69
C LEU A 237 -0.25 12.70 10.95
N ALA A 238 1.07 12.49 10.98
CA ALA A 238 1.81 12.10 12.17
C ALA A 238 2.31 13.34 12.92
N THR A 239 2.03 13.42 14.22
CA THR A 239 2.58 14.47 15.09
C THR A 239 3.94 14.05 15.68
N PRO A 240 4.83 15.00 16.06
CA PRO A 240 6.11 14.68 16.71
C PRO A 240 5.98 13.88 18.02
N GLY A 241 4.79 13.89 18.64
CA GLY A 241 4.46 13.09 19.83
C GLY A 241 3.87 11.71 19.54
N GLY A 242 4.09 11.14 18.35
CA GLY A 242 3.69 9.77 18.00
C GLY A 242 2.18 9.54 17.81
N ARG A 243 1.36 10.59 17.75
CA ARG A 243 -0.09 10.48 17.51
C ARG A 243 -0.46 10.84 16.08
N THR A 244 -1.45 10.16 15.51
CA THR A 244 -1.95 10.37 14.15
C THR A 244 -3.33 11.03 14.07
N ALA A 245 -3.66 11.61 12.92
CA ALA A 245 -4.98 12.14 12.57
C ALA A 245 -5.28 11.98 11.07
N GLN A 246 -6.57 11.95 10.69
CA GLN A 246 -7.01 12.03 9.30
C GLN A 246 -6.46 13.30 8.64
N ARG A 247 -5.95 13.21 7.40
CA ARG A 247 -5.36 14.33 6.65
C ARG A 247 -6.42 15.25 6.02
N THR A 248 -7.31 15.76 6.86
CA THR A 248 -8.28 16.81 6.51
C THR A 248 -7.61 18.18 6.47
N ALA A 249 -8.14 19.12 5.69
CA ALA A 249 -7.70 20.51 5.64
C ALA A 249 -7.79 21.17 7.02
N ALA A 250 -8.79 20.81 7.84
CA ALA A 250 -8.92 21.24 9.21
C ALA A 250 -7.81 20.68 10.13
N ALA A 251 -7.45 19.40 10.00
CA ALA A 251 -6.34 18.81 10.76
C ALA A 251 -4.99 19.38 10.32
N THR A 252 -4.77 19.56 9.02
CA THR A 252 -3.54 20.11 8.45
C THR A 252 -3.29 21.53 8.97
N ARG A 253 -4.31 22.41 8.96
CA ARG A 253 -4.20 23.76 9.54
C ARG A 253 -3.90 23.76 11.04
N ALA A 254 -4.47 22.82 11.79
CA ALA A 254 -4.31 22.76 13.24
C ALA A 254 -2.96 22.15 13.69
N LEU A 255 -2.49 21.11 13.00
CA LEU A 255 -1.35 20.29 13.41
C LEU A 255 -0.06 20.58 12.63
N GLY A 256 -0.15 21.08 11.40
CA GLY A 256 1.02 21.45 10.58
C GLY A 256 1.97 22.44 11.27
N PRO A 257 1.48 23.55 11.86
CA PRO A 257 2.31 24.47 12.66
C PRO A 257 2.95 23.85 13.91
N GLN A 258 2.48 22.67 14.33
CA GLN A 258 3.03 21.90 15.46
C GLN A 258 4.06 20.84 15.00
N GLY A 259 4.49 20.91 13.73
CA GLY A 259 5.46 19.98 13.14
C GLY A 259 4.86 18.65 12.70
N ALA A 260 3.55 18.55 12.50
CA ALA A 260 2.95 17.33 11.97
C ALA A 260 3.28 17.14 10.48
N VAL A 261 3.67 15.92 10.12
CA VAL A 261 4.07 15.52 8.76
C VAL A 261 3.06 14.57 8.14
N ALA A 262 3.00 14.50 6.82
CA ALA A 262 2.12 13.54 6.14
C ALA A 262 2.70 12.13 6.18
N LEU A 263 1.84 11.15 6.45
CA LEU A 263 2.09 9.73 6.17
C LEU A 263 1.38 9.37 4.86
N LEU A 264 2.07 8.63 4.00
CA LEU A 264 1.59 8.19 2.69
C LEU A 264 1.75 6.66 2.60
N ASN A 265 0.79 5.97 1.99
CA ASN A 265 0.98 4.56 1.68
C ASN A 265 1.88 4.37 0.44
N GLY A 266 2.65 3.28 0.39
CA GLY A 266 3.50 2.89 -0.75
C GLY A 266 2.77 2.42 -2.01
N SER A 267 1.53 2.87 -2.22
CA SER A 267 0.53 2.28 -3.10
C SER A 267 0.73 2.56 -4.61
N ASP A 268 0.30 1.64 -5.48
CA ASP A 268 0.21 1.84 -6.93
C ASP A 268 -0.96 2.75 -7.34
N ASN A 269 -2.12 2.68 -6.67
CA ASN A 269 -3.19 3.68 -6.80
C ASN A 269 -2.69 5.10 -6.42
N LEU A 270 -1.86 5.23 -5.38
CA LEU A 270 -1.29 6.53 -5.00
C LEU A 270 -0.22 6.97 -6.00
N LEU A 271 0.59 6.03 -6.53
CA LEU A 271 1.51 6.30 -7.63
C LEU A 271 0.76 6.85 -8.87
N LEU A 272 -0.31 6.18 -9.29
CA LEU A 272 -1.19 6.61 -10.37
C LEU A 272 -1.72 8.01 -10.09
N THR A 273 -2.49 8.16 -9.02
CA THR A 273 -3.35 9.34 -8.81
C THR A 273 -2.59 10.58 -8.34
N ALA A 274 -1.47 10.43 -7.62
CA ALA A 274 -0.70 11.56 -7.07
C ALA A 274 0.59 11.88 -7.85
N PHE A 275 1.05 11.02 -8.75
CA PHE A 275 2.32 11.22 -9.47
C PHE A 275 2.22 11.01 -10.99
N VAL A 276 1.73 9.85 -11.45
CA VAL A 276 1.67 9.55 -12.90
C VAL A 276 0.62 10.41 -13.59
N ASP A 277 -0.62 10.44 -13.09
CA ASP A 277 -1.68 11.24 -13.69
C ASP A 277 -1.31 12.74 -13.76
N PRO A 278 -0.84 13.39 -12.68
CA PRO A 278 -0.36 14.77 -12.74
C PRO A 278 0.80 15.01 -13.72
N ALA A 279 1.73 14.06 -13.86
CA ALA A 279 2.83 14.15 -14.82
C ALA A 279 2.33 14.15 -16.27
N LEU A 280 1.38 13.27 -16.57
CA LEU A 280 0.73 13.15 -17.87
C LEU A 280 -0.34 14.22 -18.13
N GLY A 281 -0.73 15.00 -17.12
CA GLY A 281 -1.84 15.95 -17.20
C GLY A 281 -3.23 15.30 -17.21
N CYS A 282 -3.30 14.04 -16.80
CA CYS A 282 -4.52 13.29 -16.56
C CYS A 282 -5.20 13.76 -15.27
N THR A 283 -6.49 13.43 -15.13
CA THR A 283 -7.31 13.81 -13.96
C THR A 283 -7.84 12.53 -13.31
N PRO A 284 -7.40 12.18 -12.09
CA PRO A 284 -7.90 11.04 -11.35
C PRO A 284 -9.42 11.12 -11.12
N TRP A 285 -10.10 9.97 -11.09
CA TRP A 285 -11.48 9.94 -10.63
C TRP A 285 -11.53 10.19 -9.11
N THR A 286 -12.20 11.27 -8.72
CA THR A 286 -12.46 11.60 -7.32
C THR A 286 -13.95 11.58 -7.00
N ALA A 287 -14.27 11.30 -5.73
CA ALA A 287 -15.61 11.42 -5.17
C ALA A 287 -15.58 12.24 -3.86
N PRO A 288 -16.72 12.74 -3.36
CA PRO A 288 -16.76 13.55 -2.15
C PRO A 288 -16.16 12.83 -0.94
N ASP A 289 -15.26 13.50 -0.22
CA ASP A 289 -14.67 12.98 1.01
C ASP A 289 -15.59 13.25 2.21
N GLN A 290 -15.99 12.18 2.91
CA GLN A 290 -16.78 12.26 4.13
C GLN A 290 -15.94 12.62 5.37
N ALA A 291 -14.61 12.51 5.30
CA ALA A 291 -13.70 12.94 6.36
C ALA A 291 -13.41 14.45 6.29
N ASP A 292 -13.32 15.04 5.08
CA ASP A 292 -13.12 16.48 4.87
C ASP A 292 -14.25 17.13 4.02
N PRO A 293 -15.42 17.41 4.62
CA PRO A 293 -16.60 17.90 3.89
C PRO A 293 -16.34 19.14 3.03
N GLY A 294 -16.63 19.03 1.74
CA GLY A 294 -16.38 20.07 0.73
C GLY A 294 -15.14 19.81 -0.11
N HIS A 295 -14.34 18.79 0.23
CA HIS A 295 -13.24 18.27 -0.58
C HIS A 295 -13.63 16.94 -1.26
N SER A 296 -12.83 16.51 -2.22
CA SER A 296 -12.94 15.22 -2.90
C SER A 296 -11.65 14.43 -2.72
N ALA A 297 -11.76 13.10 -2.69
CA ALA A 297 -10.63 12.17 -2.60
C ALA A 297 -10.73 11.10 -3.70
N THR A 298 -9.58 10.51 -4.04
CA THR A 298 -9.48 9.27 -4.82
C THR A 298 -9.71 8.07 -3.90
N SER A 299 -9.93 6.89 -4.45
CA SER A 299 -9.79 5.65 -3.69
C SER A 299 -9.48 4.48 -4.60
N LEU A 300 -8.90 3.41 -4.02
CA LEU A 300 -8.65 2.15 -4.73
C LEU A 300 -9.88 1.68 -5.51
N ALA A 301 -11.06 1.79 -4.91
CA ALA A 301 -12.28 1.30 -5.53
C ALA A 301 -12.79 2.17 -6.69
N LEU A 302 -12.46 3.47 -6.72
CA LEU A 302 -12.75 4.33 -7.89
C LEU A 302 -11.82 3.95 -9.03
N ASP A 303 -10.52 3.85 -8.75
CA ASP A 303 -9.50 3.52 -9.74
C ASP A 303 -9.75 2.12 -10.35
N GLU A 304 -10.10 1.12 -9.53
CA GLU A 304 -10.42 -0.24 -10.00
C GLU A 304 -11.73 -0.31 -10.79
N LEU A 305 -12.74 0.51 -10.46
CA LEU A 305 -13.95 0.61 -11.28
C LEU A 305 -13.66 1.25 -12.64
N GLN A 306 -12.77 2.25 -12.69
CA GLN A 306 -12.31 2.86 -13.95
C GLN A 306 -11.47 1.88 -14.78
N ALA A 307 -10.53 1.17 -14.14
CA ALA A 307 -9.72 0.13 -14.77
C ALA A 307 -10.57 -1.05 -15.29
N ALA A 308 -11.64 -1.41 -14.58
CA ALA A 308 -12.57 -2.45 -15.02
C ALA A 308 -13.47 -2.02 -16.20
N ALA A 309 -13.77 -0.72 -16.32
CA ALA A 309 -14.58 -0.18 -17.41
C ALA A 309 -13.77 0.04 -18.69
N ASP A 310 -12.59 0.67 -18.58
CA ASP A 310 -11.92 1.33 -19.71
C ASP A 310 -10.51 0.79 -20.05
N GLN A 311 -9.87 -0.02 -19.21
CA GLN A 311 -8.51 -0.51 -19.53
C GLN A 311 -8.51 -1.45 -20.74
N ALA A 312 -7.82 -1.03 -21.80
CA ALA A 312 -7.62 -1.83 -23.00
C ALA A 312 -6.57 -2.95 -22.75
N ALA A 313 -6.63 -4.00 -23.59
CA ALA A 313 -5.63 -5.05 -23.58
C ALA A 313 -4.25 -4.54 -24.06
N PRO A 314 -3.12 -4.99 -23.47
CA PRO A 314 -3.02 -6.00 -22.42
C PRO A 314 -3.34 -5.45 -21.02
N VAL A 315 -4.30 -6.07 -20.34
CA VAL A 315 -4.69 -5.73 -18.96
C VAL A 315 -3.72 -6.41 -17.99
N ALA A 316 -3.13 -5.63 -17.09
CA ALA A 316 -2.31 -6.14 -16.00
C ALA A 316 -3.22 -6.66 -14.87
N LEU A 317 -3.10 -7.96 -14.58
CA LEU A 317 -3.87 -8.67 -13.55
C LEU A 317 -2.90 -9.47 -12.68
N VAL A 318 -3.11 -9.44 -11.37
CA VAL A 318 -2.20 -10.01 -10.34
C VAL A 318 -1.83 -11.46 -10.66
N PRO A 319 -0.56 -11.77 -10.99
CA PRO A 319 -0.16 -13.08 -11.49
C PRO A 319 0.06 -14.08 -10.35
N ARG A 320 0.16 -15.39 -10.63
CA ARG A 320 0.28 -16.40 -9.54
C ARG A 320 1.66 -16.44 -8.85
N ASN A 321 2.66 -15.78 -9.41
CA ASN A 321 4.02 -15.65 -8.86
C ASN A 321 4.23 -14.36 -8.06
N ASP A 322 3.23 -13.48 -7.98
CA ASP A 322 3.30 -12.31 -7.11
C ASP A 322 3.46 -12.76 -5.63
N PRO A 323 4.47 -12.24 -4.89
CA PRO A 323 4.68 -12.51 -3.47
C PRO A 323 3.43 -12.43 -2.60
N MET A 324 2.55 -11.46 -2.88
CA MET A 324 1.34 -11.18 -2.12
C MET A 324 0.30 -12.29 -2.26
N VAL A 325 0.35 -13.08 -3.33
CA VAL A 325 -0.53 -14.24 -3.56
C VAL A 325 0.17 -15.61 -3.48
N LEU A 326 1.45 -15.65 -3.10
CA LEU A 326 2.11 -16.89 -2.69
C LEU A 326 1.53 -17.40 -1.36
N GLY A 327 1.27 -18.71 -1.29
CA GLY A 327 0.90 -19.40 -0.06
C GLY A 327 2.11 -19.68 0.84
N ALA A 328 1.86 -20.40 1.94
CA ALA A 328 2.90 -20.81 2.88
C ALA A 328 4.09 -21.50 2.16
N GLY A 329 5.31 -21.08 2.51
CA GLY A 329 6.55 -21.57 1.89
C GLY A 329 6.79 -21.09 0.45
N GLY A 330 6.18 -19.97 0.02
CA GLY A 330 6.41 -19.37 -1.29
C GLY A 330 5.76 -20.12 -2.47
N ARG A 331 4.79 -21.00 -2.20
CA ARG A 331 4.13 -21.82 -3.23
C ARG A 331 2.99 -21.05 -3.88
N GLN A 332 2.91 -21.02 -5.21
CA GLN A 332 1.79 -20.41 -5.93
C GLN A 332 0.43 -20.96 -5.46
N SER A 333 -0.55 -20.09 -5.23
CA SER A 333 -1.84 -20.47 -4.66
C SER A 333 -3.02 -19.89 -5.45
N ARG A 334 -3.64 -20.72 -6.31
CA ARG A 334 -4.82 -20.33 -7.11
C ARG A 334 -5.92 -19.69 -6.24
N THR A 335 -6.16 -20.23 -5.05
CA THR A 335 -7.15 -19.71 -4.09
C THR A 335 -6.75 -18.34 -3.54
N LYS A 336 -5.48 -18.12 -3.20
CA LYS A 336 -5.02 -16.81 -2.67
C LYS A 336 -5.05 -15.76 -3.77
N THR A 337 -4.65 -16.09 -5.00
CA THR A 337 -4.77 -15.20 -6.16
C THR A 337 -6.23 -14.86 -6.49
N ASP A 338 -7.14 -15.84 -6.53
CA ASP A 338 -8.57 -15.57 -6.75
C ASP A 338 -9.17 -14.69 -5.64
N LEU A 339 -8.75 -14.87 -4.39
CA LEU A 339 -9.15 -14.01 -3.26
C LEU A 339 -8.59 -12.60 -3.34
N TYR A 340 -7.34 -12.42 -3.78
CA TYR A 340 -6.78 -11.08 -4.00
C TYR A 340 -7.56 -10.39 -5.12
N ARG A 341 -7.62 -11.01 -6.31
CA ARG A 341 -8.25 -10.44 -7.51
C ARG A 341 -9.68 -9.98 -7.27
N VAL A 342 -10.52 -10.79 -6.61
CA VAL A 342 -11.91 -10.39 -6.28
C VAL A 342 -12.00 -9.25 -5.25
N GLY A 343 -10.93 -9.04 -4.47
CA GLY A 343 -10.77 -7.90 -3.55
C GLY A 343 -10.52 -6.57 -4.24
N VAL A 344 -10.04 -6.58 -5.49
CA VAL A 344 -9.68 -5.43 -6.32
C VAL A 344 -10.44 -5.42 -7.66
N ASP A 345 -11.58 -6.11 -7.70
CA ASP A 345 -12.45 -6.28 -8.87
C ASP A 345 -11.80 -6.80 -10.17
N GLN A 346 -10.69 -7.53 -10.04
CA GLN A 346 -10.07 -8.25 -11.14
C GLN A 346 -10.78 -9.62 -11.34
N PRO A 347 -10.91 -10.12 -12.57
CA PRO A 347 -11.50 -11.42 -12.82
C PRO A 347 -10.59 -12.55 -12.27
N GLY A 348 -11.21 -13.51 -11.59
CA GLY A 348 -10.52 -14.72 -11.11
C GLY A 348 -9.85 -15.52 -12.23
N LEU A 349 -8.85 -16.32 -11.89
CA LEU A 349 -7.96 -17.00 -12.82
C LEU A 349 -8.71 -17.89 -13.82
N GLY A 350 -8.49 -17.65 -15.11
CA GLY A 350 -9.16 -18.33 -16.22
C GLY A 350 -10.61 -17.86 -16.47
N ARG A 351 -11.04 -16.72 -15.90
CA ARG A 351 -12.36 -16.12 -16.12
C ARG A 351 -12.25 -14.74 -16.78
N GLY A 352 -13.36 -14.26 -17.33
CA GLY A 352 -13.42 -12.97 -18.01
C GLY A 352 -12.91 -13.00 -19.46
N THR A 353 -12.93 -11.84 -20.10
CA THR A 353 -12.45 -11.65 -21.48
C THR A 353 -10.94 -11.84 -21.56
N GLY A 354 -10.47 -12.63 -22.53
CA GLY A 354 -9.04 -12.93 -22.70
C GLY A 354 -8.47 -14.02 -21.79
N THR A 355 -9.29 -14.64 -20.93
CA THR A 355 -8.99 -15.87 -20.15
C THR A 355 -7.57 -15.96 -19.60
N ASP A 356 -7.18 -15.01 -18.76
CA ASP A 356 -5.84 -14.99 -18.15
C ASP A 356 -5.70 -16.07 -17.05
N PRO A 357 -4.76 -17.03 -17.18
CA PRO A 357 -4.49 -18.06 -16.17
C PRO A 357 -3.53 -17.60 -15.05
N GLY A 358 -3.15 -16.32 -15.03
CA GLY A 358 -2.18 -15.73 -14.10
C GLY A 358 -0.76 -16.27 -14.32
N ASP A 359 -0.37 -16.46 -15.58
CA ASP A 359 0.93 -16.99 -15.93
C ASP A 359 2.05 -15.96 -15.71
N GLY A 360 2.96 -16.27 -14.78
CA GLY A 360 4.04 -15.39 -14.37
C GLY A 360 4.99 -14.98 -15.51
N PRO A 361 5.54 -15.90 -16.31
CA PRO A 361 6.38 -15.57 -17.46
C PRO A 361 5.70 -14.68 -18.51
N THR A 362 4.42 -14.93 -18.80
CA THR A 362 3.61 -14.07 -19.68
C THR A 362 3.44 -12.67 -19.09
N TYR A 363 3.14 -12.59 -17.80
CA TYR A 363 3.02 -11.32 -17.08
C TYR A 363 4.37 -10.56 -17.08
N CYS A 364 5.48 -11.21 -16.72
CA CYS A 364 6.83 -10.63 -16.72
C CYS A 364 7.19 -10.03 -18.09
N THR A 365 6.86 -10.72 -19.17
CA THR A 365 7.12 -10.27 -20.54
C THR A 365 6.29 -9.02 -20.89
N ARG A 366 5.02 -8.99 -20.47
CA ARG A 366 4.13 -7.82 -20.66
C ARG A 366 4.53 -6.63 -19.80
N LEU A 367 4.95 -6.86 -18.54
CA LEU A 367 5.48 -5.82 -17.66
C LEU A 367 6.75 -5.20 -18.26
N ALA A 368 7.74 -6.01 -18.63
CA ALA A 368 8.98 -5.52 -19.23
C ALA A 368 8.72 -4.71 -20.51
N ALA A 369 7.87 -5.20 -21.42
CA ALA A 369 7.57 -4.51 -22.67
C ALA A 369 6.70 -3.25 -22.49
N GLY A 370 5.63 -3.33 -21.69
CA GLY A 370 4.71 -2.23 -21.41
C GLY A 370 5.37 -1.09 -20.65
N ALA A 371 6.06 -1.41 -19.55
CA ALA A 371 6.81 -0.43 -18.77
C ALA A 371 7.90 0.25 -19.60
N ALA A 372 8.70 -0.51 -20.37
CA ALA A 372 9.73 0.09 -21.22
C ALA A 372 9.16 1.00 -22.32
N THR A 373 8.00 0.63 -22.90
CA THR A 373 7.30 1.46 -23.89
C THR A 373 6.83 2.77 -23.28
N ARG A 374 6.20 2.71 -22.09
CA ARG A 374 5.68 3.89 -21.40
C ARG A 374 6.80 4.80 -20.89
N LEU A 375 7.84 4.24 -20.27
CA LEU A 375 9.03 4.96 -19.81
C LEU A 375 9.80 5.64 -20.95
N ALA A 376 9.77 5.09 -22.16
CA ALA A 376 10.38 5.71 -23.33
C ALA A 376 9.52 6.87 -23.90
N ALA A 377 8.19 6.67 -23.97
CA ALA A 377 7.26 7.67 -24.49
C ALA A 377 7.18 8.92 -23.59
N ASP A 378 7.11 8.72 -22.27
CA ASP A 378 6.88 9.79 -21.29
C ASP A 378 8.16 10.37 -20.69
N ALA A 379 9.35 9.94 -21.13
CA ALA A 379 10.63 10.24 -20.47
C ALA A 379 10.81 11.72 -20.11
N GLN A 380 10.38 12.64 -20.98
CA GLN A 380 10.44 14.09 -20.72
C GLN A 380 9.45 14.55 -19.64
N LEU A 381 8.22 14.04 -19.65
CA LEU A 381 7.18 14.35 -18.66
C LEU A 381 7.56 13.80 -17.28
N PHE A 382 8.04 12.56 -17.23
CA PHE A 382 8.44 11.88 -16.00
C PHE A 382 9.74 12.44 -15.41
N THR A 383 10.74 12.82 -16.23
CA THR A 383 11.95 13.49 -15.74
C THR A 383 11.64 14.87 -15.14
N ALA A 384 10.63 15.57 -15.68
CA ALA A 384 10.19 16.87 -15.17
C ALA A 384 9.27 16.79 -13.92
N SER A 385 8.87 15.59 -13.51
CA SER A 385 7.85 15.37 -12.47
C SER A 385 8.44 14.80 -11.18
N PRO A 386 7.90 15.16 -10.00
CA PRO A 386 8.30 14.57 -8.74
C PRO A 386 7.89 13.08 -8.67
N SER A 387 8.60 12.31 -7.84
CA SER A 387 8.24 10.93 -7.50
C SER A 387 7.88 10.79 -6.01
N PRO A 388 7.39 9.61 -5.56
CA PRO A 388 7.22 9.31 -4.14
C PRO A 388 8.53 9.42 -3.33
N THR A 389 9.67 9.18 -3.97
CA THR A 389 10.99 9.27 -3.34
C THR A 389 11.50 10.72 -3.38
N ALA A 390 11.71 11.31 -2.20
CA ALA A 390 12.22 12.67 -2.08
C ALA A 390 13.59 12.86 -2.76
N GLY A 391 13.68 13.81 -3.68
CA GLY A 391 14.90 14.10 -4.45
C GLY A 391 15.07 13.28 -5.74
N GLN A 392 14.13 12.39 -6.05
CA GLN A 392 14.11 11.57 -7.27
C GLN A 392 12.95 12.02 -8.19
N ASN A 393 13.19 12.04 -9.51
CA ASN A 393 12.15 12.28 -10.51
C ASN A 393 11.36 11.00 -10.84
N LEU A 394 10.20 11.13 -11.46
CA LEU A 394 9.32 9.98 -11.71
C LEU A 394 9.92 8.95 -12.69
N GLN A 395 10.78 9.37 -13.62
CA GLN A 395 11.44 8.47 -14.57
C GLN A 395 12.40 7.50 -13.85
N ASP A 396 13.25 8.04 -12.98
CA ASP A 396 14.20 7.25 -12.19
C ASP A 396 13.47 6.33 -11.22
N PHE A 397 12.40 6.81 -10.59
CA PHE A 397 11.57 6.02 -9.67
C PHE A 397 10.93 4.83 -10.37
N LEU A 398 10.24 5.04 -11.49
CA LEU A 398 9.57 3.96 -12.23
C LEU A 398 10.59 2.98 -12.85
N SER A 399 11.77 3.46 -13.27
CA SER A 399 12.85 2.58 -13.77
C SER A 399 13.41 1.68 -12.66
N GLN A 400 13.52 2.19 -11.44
CA GLN A 400 13.91 1.39 -10.26
C GLN A 400 12.78 0.44 -9.84
N ARG A 401 11.52 0.89 -9.83
CA ARG A 401 10.35 0.04 -9.54
C ARG A 401 10.27 -1.12 -10.53
N LEU A 402 10.49 -0.90 -11.83
CA LEU A 402 10.52 -1.96 -12.85
C LEU A 402 11.56 -3.04 -12.53
N THR A 403 12.77 -2.62 -12.14
CA THR A 403 13.86 -3.53 -11.79
C THR A 403 13.50 -4.37 -10.56
N ALA A 404 12.95 -3.73 -9.52
CA ALA A 404 12.50 -4.41 -8.31
C ALA A 404 11.33 -5.37 -8.57
N SER A 405 10.32 -4.95 -9.34
CA SER A 405 9.16 -5.78 -9.68
C SER A 405 9.53 -7.03 -10.46
N LEU A 406 10.41 -6.90 -11.46
CA LEU A 406 10.93 -8.04 -12.22
C LEU A 406 11.71 -9.01 -11.33
N GLN A 407 12.50 -8.50 -10.37
CA GLN A 407 13.23 -9.32 -9.40
C GLN A 407 12.29 -10.04 -8.44
N ASN A 408 11.32 -9.34 -7.86
CA ASN A 408 10.40 -9.89 -6.85
C ASN A 408 9.45 -10.94 -7.43
N LEU A 409 9.05 -10.80 -8.69
CA LEU A 409 8.30 -11.81 -9.44
C LEU A 409 9.14 -13.04 -9.85
N GLY A 410 10.47 -13.00 -9.66
CA GLY A 410 11.37 -14.03 -10.16
C GLY A 410 11.36 -14.11 -11.69
N CYS A 411 11.16 -12.99 -12.38
CA CYS A 411 11.18 -12.95 -13.83
C CYS A 411 12.56 -13.39 -14.36
N PRO A 412 12.63 -14.21 -15.43
CA PRO A 412 13.90 -14.44 -16.13
C PRO A 412 14.49 -13.09 -16.51
N GLN A 413 15.81 -12.92 -16.37
CA GLN A 413 16.49 -11.67 -16.70
C GLN A 413 16.44 -11.41 -18.22
N ALA A 414 15.34 -10.82 -18.67
CA ALA A 414 15.39 -9.90 -19.80
C ALA A 414 16.40 -8.80 -19.42
N ALA A 415 17.34 -8.50 -20.31
CA ALA A 415 18.31 -7.45 -20.08
C ALA A 415 17.57 -6.12 -19.91
N ALA A 416 17.42 -5.65 -18.67
CA ALA A 416 16.86 -4.35 -18.39
C ALA A 416 17.70 -3.29 -19.15
N PRO A 417 17.08 -2.36 -19.89
CA PRO A 417 17.83 -1.35 -20.62
C PRO A 417 18.65 -0.53 -19.63
N SER A 418 19.98 -0.61 -19.76
CA SER A 418 20.92 -0.02 -18.82
C SER A 418 20.98 1.50 -18.96
N THR A 419 20.10 2.20 -18.24
CA THR A 419 20.06 3.67 -18.16
C THR A 419 21.35 4.21 -17.51
N SER A 420 22.34 4.46 -18.34
CA SER A 420 23.64 5.01 -17.94
C SER A 420 23.57 6.53 -17.82
N ALA A 421 23.21 7.06 -16.66
CA ALA A 421 23.54 8.43 -16.26
C ALA A 421 23.41 8.64 -14.74
N SER A 422 24.54 8.86 -14.06
CA SER A 422 24.55 9.49 -12.74
C SER A 422 25.07 10.93 -12.89
N PRO A 423 24.40 11.92 -12.26
CA PRO A 423 25.07 13.13 -11.82
C PRO A 423 25.14 13.14 -10.28
N SER A 424 26.32 12.90 -9.74
CA SER A 424 26.59 13.07 -8.31
C SER A 424 26.58 14.55 -7.92
N GLY A 425 25.60 14.96 -7.12
CA GLY A 425 25.48 16.30 -6.55
C GLY A 425 25.03 16.24 -5.10
N GLY A 426 25.97 16.28 -4.16
CA GLY A 426 25.69 16.07 -2.74
C GLY A 426 24.92 17.22 -2.09
N ALA A 427 23.88 16.88 -1.32
CA ALA A 427 23.18 17.78 -0.41
C ALA A 427 23.17 17.20 1.02
N THR A 428 23.66 17.97 1.98
CA THR A 428 23.74 17.57 3.39
C THR A 428 22.53 18.06 4.19
N GLY A 429 21.84 17.14 4.87
CA GLY A 429 21.17 17.43 6.16
C GLY A 429 19.75 17.99 6.14
N ALA A 430 18.76 17.11 5.92
CA ALA A 430 17.39 17.21 6.45
C ALA A 430 16.86 15.77 6.63
N PRO A 431 15.90 15.50 7.54
CA PRO A 431 15.44 14.13 7.79
C PRO A 431 14.58 13.62 6.62
N THR A 432 15.22 12.93 5.69
CA THR A 432 14.58 12.16 4.63
C THR A 432 13.71 11.07 5.24
N ALA A 433 12.51 10.85 4.71
CA ALA A 433 11.86 9.55 4.88
C ALA A 433 12.81 8.49 4.29
N PRO A 434 13.16 7.42 5.02
CA PRO A 434 13.98 6.35 4.44
C PRO A 434 13.19 5.73 3.29
N GLY A 435 13.84 5.57 2.13
CA GLY A 435 13.26 4.79 1.03
C GLY A 435 12.91 3.39 1.54
N MET A 436 11.82 2.83 1.02
CA MET A 436 11.31 1.53 1.49
C MET A 436 12.43 0.49 1.53
N PRO A 437 12.61 -0.23 2.65
CA PRO A 437 13.47 -1.40 2.62
C PRO A 437 12.78 -2.45 1.74
N SER A 438 13.33 -2.66 0.53
CA SER A 438 13.08 -3.87 -0.24
C SER A 438 13.62 -5.06 0.55
N GLY A 439 12.80 -5.56 1.48
CA GLY A 439 13.10 -6.67 2.36
C GLY A 439 13.11 -7.98 1.60
N THR A 440 14.17 -8.21 0.81
CA THR A 440 14.44 -9.53 0.24
C THR A 440 14.57 -10.53 1.40
N PRO A 441 13.72 -11.57 1.48
CA PRO A 441 13.96 -12.65 2.44
C PRO A 441 15.21 -13.41 1.99
N THR A 442 16.31 -13.25 2.72
CA THR A 442 17.54 -14.02 2.50
C THR A 442 17.28 -15.48 2.86
N VAL A 443 16.85 -16.28 1.88
CA VAL A 443 16.66 -17.72 2.06
C VAL A 443 18.03 -18.39 2.11
N SER A 444 18.57 -18.60 3.32
CA SER A 444 19.74 -19.44 3.53
C SER A 444 19.42 -20.89 3.17
N SER A 445 19.72 -21.26 1.93
CA SER A 445 19.45 -22.59 1.38
C SER A 445 20.49 -23.62 1.82
N SER A 446 20.24 -24.27 2.95
CA SER A 446 20.91 -25.53 3.32
C SER A 446 20.24 -26.70 2.59
N ALA A 447 20.76 -27.08 1.42
CA ALA A 447 20.19 -28.17 0.63
C ALA A 447 20.67 -29.56 1.09
N SER A 448 19.73 -30.51 1.21
CA SER A 448 19.98 -31.95 1.28
C SER A 448 18.97 -32.65 0.36
N GLY A 449 19.41 -33.64 -0.42
CA GLY A 449 18.82 -33.92 -1.74
C GLY A 449 17.63 -34.89 -1.81
N ALA A 450 16.68 -34.52 -2.69
CA ALA A 450 16.15 -35.29 -3.85
C ALA A 450 15.43 -36.66 -3.70
N GLY A 451 14.51 -36.90 -4.66
CA GLY A 451 13.88 -38.21 -4.97
C GLY A 451 12.37 -38.26 -4.61
N ALA A 452 11.42 -37.89 -5.48
CA ALA A 452 10.93 -38.54 -6.72
C ALA A 452 9.76 -39.54 -6.47
N ALA A 453 8.76 -39.52 -7.36
CA ALA A 453 7.40 -40.05 -7.15
C ALA A 453 7.17 -41.50 -7.62
N PRO A 454 5.97 -42.06 -7.35
CA PRO A 454 5.14 -42.54 -8.48
C PRO A 454 3.63 -42.21 -8.37
N SER A 455 2.85 -42.64 -9.37
CA SER A 455 1.44 -42.31 -9.65
C SER A 455 0.42 -43.40 -9.17
N ASP A 456 -0.92 -43.31 -9.34
CA ASP A 456 -1.72 -42.30 -10.05
C ASP A 456 -3.08 -41.88 -9.38
N PRO A 457 -4.26 -42.52 -9.58
CA PRO A 457 -5.36 -41.72 -10.10
C PRO A 457 -6.64 -41.61 -9.23
N ALA A 458 -7.19 -40.39 -9.27
CA ALA A 458 -8.61 -40.00 -9.49
C ALA A 458 -9.80 -40.57 -8.67
N THR A 459 -10.76 -39.66 -8.43
CA THR A 459 -12.17 -39.82 -7.94
C THR A 459 -12.35 -40.20 -6.45
N GLY A 460 -13.38 -39.73 -5.73
CA GLY A 460 -14.38 -38.69 -6.05
C GLY A 460 -15.44 -38.49 -4.95
N MET A 461 -15.82 -37.24 -4.70
CA MET A 461 -17.09 -36.73 -4.12
C MET A 461 -17.59 -37.10 -2.70
N ALA A 462 -17.78 -36.03 -1.92
CA ALA A 462 -19.06 -35.55 -1.34
C ALA A 462 -19.66 -36.09 -0.01
N SER A 463 -20.18 -35.10 0.71
CA SER A 463 -20.89 -35.06 1.99
C SER A 463 -22.23 -35.82 2.10
N ALA A 464 -22.54 -36.25 3.32
CA ALA A 464 -23.82 -36.03 4.04
C ALA A 464 -23.53 -36.22 5.55
N SER A 465 -23.99 -35.43 6.53
CA SER A 465 -25.32 -34.89 6.83
C SER A 465 -26.32 -35.96 7.30
N GLY A 466 -26.60 -36.00 8.61
CA GLY A 466 -27.64 -36.84 9.22
C GLY A 466 -27.81 -36.54 10.72
N ALA A 467 -29.02 -36.17 11.14
CA ALA A 467 -29.34 -35.78 12.52
C ALA A 467 -30.45 -36.65 13.13
N ALA A 468 -30.38 -36.89 14.44
CA ALA A 468 -31.44 -37.41 15.31
C ALA A 468 -30.99 -37.16 16.77
N SER A 469 -31.56 -36.22 17.55
CA SER A 469 -32.88 -36.19 18.21
C SER A 469 -32.97 -37.00 19.52
N VAL A 470 -32.81 -36.28 20.65
CA VAL A 470 -33.40 -36.39 22.02
C VAL A 470 -33.66 -37.79 22.65
N PRO A 471 -33.39 -37.95 23.98
CA PRO A 471 -34.51 -37.77 24.92
C PRO A 471 -34.18 -36.89 26.14
N ALA A 472 -35.22 -36.36 26.79
CA ALA A 472 -35.15 -35.44 27.93
C ALA A 472 -35.16 -36.17 29.28
N THR A 473 -34.76 -35.48 30.38
CA THR A 473 -35.46 -35.48 31.70
C THR A 473 -34.91 -34.40 32.64
N ALA A 474 -35.83 -33.54 33.11
CA ALA A 474 -35.91 -32.73 34.36
C ALA A 474 -34.72 -31.86 34.90
N PRO A 475 -35.02 -30.67 35.49
CA PRO A 475 -34.03 -29.73 36.03
C PRO A 475 -33.96 -29.67 37.57
N GLY A 476 -32.93 -29.02 38.11
CA GLY A 476 -32.83 -28.68 39.53
C GLY A 476 -32.21 -27.31 39.80
N GLY A 477 -32.93 -26.47 40.56
CA GLY A 477 -32.33 -25.58 41.57
C GLY A 477 -31.87 -24.17 41.17
N GLY A 478 -32.79 -23.20 41.29
CA GLY A 478 -32.49 -21.99 42.09
C GLY A 478 -32.15 -20.68 41.38
N THR A 479 -33.02 -19.68 41.57
CA THR A 479 -32.62 -18.30 41.94
C THR A 479 -33.83 -17.54 42.49
N ASN A 480 -33.63 -16.79 43.57
CA ASN A 480 -34.64 -15.90 44.16
C ASN A 480 -34.56 -14.51 43.54
N SER A 481 -35.69 -13.87 43.24
CA SER A 481 -36.02 -12.53 43.78
C SER A 481 -37.40 -12.02 43.36
N ALA A 482 -37.99 -11.24 44.27
CA ALA A 482 -39.38 -10.83 44.34
C ALA A 482 -39.88 -9.87 43.23
N SER A 483 -41.12 -10.12 42.79
CA SER A 483 -42.12 -9.10 42.43
C SER A 483 -42.83 -8.62 43.74
N PRO A 484 -43.73 -7.60 43.82
CA PRO A 484 -44.78 -7.28 42.82
C PRO A 484 -45.25 -5.80 42.69
N LYS A 485 -45.99 -5.48 41.61
CA LYS A 485 -47.45 -5.19 41.66
C LYS A 485 -48.00 -4.61 40.34
N SER A 486 -49.24 -5.01 40.03
CA SER A 486 -50.07 -4.62 38.90
C SER A 486 -51.34 -3.89 39.37
N VAL A 487 -52.03 -3.15 38.47
CA VAL A 487 -53.50 -2.88 38.39
C VAL A 487 -53.78 -1.81 37.27
N PRO A 488 -54.96 -1.80 36.59
CA PRO A 488 -55.00 -1.55 35.13
C PRO A 488 -55.97 -0.40 34.64
N PRO A 489 -56.81 -0.44 33.56
CA PRO A 489 -56.80 0.65 32.55
C PRO A 489 -58.15 1.35 32.19
N VAL A 490 -58.07 2.58 31.63
CA VAL A 490 -59.13 3.37 30.93
C VAL A 490 -58.44 4.36 29.95
N GLY A 491 -58.95 4.80 28.79
CA GLY A 491 -60.10 4.37 27.97
C GLY A 491 -60.68 5.47 27.03
N ALA A 492 -61.00 5.12 25.77
CA ALA A 492 -61.78 5.85 24.73
C ALA A 492 -61.23 7.15 24.07
N GLY A 493 -61.46 7.29 22.75
CA GLY A 493 -61.33 8.58 22.01
C GLY A 493 -60.97 8.51 20.50
N THR A 494 -61.92 8.16 19.62
CA THR A 494 -61.80 8.31 18.14
C THR A 494 -62.68 9.49 17.66
N PRO A 495 -62.40 10.15 16.50
CA PRO A 495 -63.02 9.76 15.21
C PRO A 495 -62.12 10.11 13.97
N ALA A 496 -62.54 10.03 12.69
CA ALA A 496 -63.17 8.95 11.90
C ALA A 496 -63.23 9.37 10.39
N ALA A 497 -62.85 8.48 9.45
CA ALA A 497 -63.17 8.42 8.00
C ALA A 497 -62.21 7.39 7.34
N GLN A 498 -62.59 6.24 6.76
CA GLN A 498 -63.37 5.98 5.52
C GLN A 498 -62.80 6.68 4.27
N ALA A 499 -62.65 6.08 3.07
CA ALA A 499 -62.63 4.69 2.55
C ALA A 499 -62.03 4.75 1.11
N ALA A 500 -61.68 3.70 0.34
CA ALA A 500 -61.71 2.23 0.42
C ALA A 500 -60.42 1.69 -0.29
N GLY A 501 -60.24 0.49 -0.87
CA GLY A 501 -61.03 -0.73 -1.06
C GLY A 501 -60.65 -1.46 -2.37
N GLY A 502 -60.22 -2.73 -2.32
CA GLY A 502 -59.93 -3.53 -3.53
C GLY A 502 -58.94 -4.69 -3.31
N ALA A 503 -59.46 -5.92 -3.22
CA ALA A 503 -58.66 -7.15 -3.13
C ALA A 503 -58.84 -8.01 -4.40
N GLY A 504 -57.85 -8.84 -4.74
CA GLY A 504 -57.93 -9.76 -5.87
C GLY A 504 -56.71 -10.69 -6.00
N ASP A 505 -56.93 -11.96 -5.71
CA ASP A 505 -56.04 -13.13 -5.81
C ASP A 505 -56.96 -14.39 -5.85
N PRO A 506 -56.53 -15.62 -6.19
CA PRO A 506 -55.33 -16.06 -6.90
C PRO A 506 -55.57 -17.19 -7.95
N VAL A 507 -54.62 -17.44 -8.86
CA VAL A 507 -54.35 -18.73 -9.57
C VAL A 507 -52.86 -18.73 -9.97
N GLY A 508 -52.02 -19.77 -9.88
CA GLY A 508 -52.20 -21.16 -9.44
C GLY A 508 -51.57 -22.14 -10.43
N SER A 509 -50.38 -22.70 -10.15
CA SER A 509 -49.88 -23.96 -10.73
C SER A 509 -48.55 -24.42 -10.13
N ALA A 510 -48.48 -25.70 -9.75
CA ALA A 510 -47.25 -26.43 -9.45
C ALA A 510 -47.16 -27.68 -10.34
N VAL A 511 -45.96 -28.20 -10.56
CA VAL A 511 -45.73 -29.47 -11.29
C VAL A 511 -44.80 -30.36 -10.48
N ALA A 512 -45.09 -31.66 -10.43
CA ALA A 512 -44.35 -32.67 -9.68
C ALA A 512 -44.21 -33.99 -10.47
N GLY A 513 -43.21 -34.79 -10.10
CA GLY A 513 -42.99 -36.19 -10.50
C GLY A 513 -41.71 -36.70 -9.81
N SER A 514 -41.71 -37.70 -8.92
CA SER A 514 -42.04 -39.15 -9.09
C SER A 514 -40.93 -39.90 -9.87
N GLY A 515 -40.36 -41.02 -9.40
CA GLY A 515 -40.51 -41.76 -8.14
C GLY A 515 -39.88 -43.18 -8.20
N ALA A 516 -39.94 -43.94 -7.09
CA ALA A 516 -39.57 -45.37 -6.93
C ALA A 516 -38.07 -45.76 -7.15
N GLY A 517 -37.52 -46.85 -6.56
CA GLY A 517 -38.02 -47.79 -5.55
C GLY A 517 -37.26 -49.14 -5.60
N GLY A 518 -36.97 -49.79 -4.47
CA GLY A 518 -36.34 -51.13 -4.45
C GLY A 518 -35.85 -51.61 -3.08
N ARG A 519 -36.30 -52.80 -2.63
CA ARG A 519 -35.91 -53.49 -1.38
C ARG A 519 -35.24 -54.83 -1.69
N THR A 520 -34.25 -55.24 -0.90
CA THR A 520 -34.02 -56.65 -0.48
C THR A 520 -33.22 -56.69 0.84
N GLY A 521 -33.39 -57.76 1.63
CA GLY A 521 -32.84 -57.92 2.99
C GLY A 521 -31.56 -58.78 3.11
N PRO A 522 -31.09 -59.08 4.35
CA PRO A 522 -29.69 -59.46 4.62
C PRO A 522 -29.47 -60.91 5.14
N ALA A 523 -28.21 -61.37 5.09
CA ALA A 523 -27.67 -62.60 5.72
C ALA A 523 -26.12 -62.51 5.86
N PRO A 524 -25.42 -63.28 6.75
CA PRO A 524 -24.48 -62.64 7.69
C PRO A 524 -23.11 -63.33 7.99
N VAL A 525 -22.36 -62.71 8.92
CA VAL A 525 -21.25 -63.22 9.78
C VAL A 525 -19.83 -63.41 9.18
N GLY A 526 -18.83 -62.86 9.87
CA GLY A 526 -17.41 -63.24 9.80
C GLY A 526 -16.55 -62.50 10.83
N GLN A 527 -16.11 -63.17 11.90
CA GLN A 527 -15.21 -62.62 12.94
C GLN A 527 -13.74 -62.88 12.62
N ALA A 528 -12.84 -62.02 13.14
CA ALA A 528 -11.45 -62.25 13.61
C ALA A 528 -10.56 -61.02 13.31
N SER A 529 -9.54 -60.59 14.06
CA SER A 529 -9.18 -60.59 15.49
C SER A 529 -7.69 -60.23 15.59
N GLY A 530 -7.35 -59.17 16.35
CA GLY A 530 -6.07 -59.06 17.07
C GLY A 530 -4.80 -58.58 16.33
N GLY A 531 -3.83 -58.09 17.13
CA GLY A 531 -2.41 -58.03 16.76
C GLY A 531 -1.79 -56.62 16.70
N ALA A 532 -1.22 -56.14 17.80
CA ALA A 532 -0.32 -54.98 17.80
C ALA A 532 1.14 -55.43 17.67
N GLY A 533 1.99 -54.62 17.03
CA GLY A 533 3.44 -54.84 16.96
C GLY A 533 4.18 -53.64 16.37
N ALA A 534 5.16 -53.10 17.10
CA ALA A 534 6.00 -51.99 16.65
C ALA A 534 7.26 -52.51 15.90
N PRO A 535 7.78 -51.80 14.87
CA PRO A 535 8.94 -52.25 14.13
C PRO A 535 10.29 -51.75 14.69
N THR A 536 11.30 -52.61 14.59
CA THR A 536 12.70 -52.38 14.97
C THR A 536 13.51 -51.83 13.79
N PHE A 537 14.58 -51.07 14.06
CA PHE A 537 15.43 -50.41 13.06
C PHE A 537 16.70 -51.23 12.73
N VAL A 538 17.09 -51.32 11.44
CA VAL A 538 18.37 -51.90 10.96
C VAL A 538 18.85 -51.09 9.73
N PRO A 539 20.15 -50.73 9.60
CA PRO A 539 20.65 -49.84 8.54
C PRO A 539 21.26 -50.58 7.33
N VAL A 540 21.28 -49.94 6.16
CA VAL A 540 22.01 -50.42 4.96
C VAL A 540 22.63 -49.27 4.16
N GLY A 541 23.97 -49.26 4.08
CA GLY A 541 24.77 -49.36 2.85
C GLY A 541 24.71 -48.27 1.76
N ASP A 542 25.86 -47.68 1.48
CA ASP A 542 26.12 -46.71 0.40
C ASP A 542 26.04 -47.29 -1.04
N VAL A 543 25.62 -46.45 -2.00
CA VAL A 543 25.86 -46.66 -3.45
C VAL A 543 26.18 -45.33 -4.13
N VAL A 544 27.25 -45.31 -4.94
CA VAL A 544 27.74 -44.15 -5.71
C VAL A 544 27.17 -44.15 -7.14
N PRO A 545 26.71 -43.02 -7.69
CA PRO A 545 26.34 -42.89 -9.10
C PRO A 545 27.45 -42.25 -9.98
N SER A 546 27.62 -42.77 -11.19
CA SER A 546 28.46 -42.21 -12.27
C SER A 546 27.64 -41.30 -13.22
N PRO A 547 28.28 -40.37 -13.95
CA PRO A 547 27.58 -39.39 -14.79
C PRO A 547 27.28 -39.88 -16.22
N VAL A 548 26.25 -39.31 -16.85
CA VAL A 548 25.84 -39.52 -18.27
C VAL A 548 25.56 -38.15 -18.91
N PRO A 549 25.87 -37.91 -20.21
CA PRO A 549 26.31 -36.58 -20.66
C PRO A 549 25.26 -35.73 -21.42
N VAL A 550 25.67 -34.50 -21.72
CA VAL A 550 24.97 -33.48 -22.53
C VAL A 550 25.06 -33.80 -24.02
N GLY A 551 24.02 -33.45 -24.80
CA GLY A 551 24.03 -33.48 -26.27
C GLY A 551 23.55 -32.15 -26.87
N GLU A 552 24.27 -31.65 -27.87
CA GLU A 552 24.01 -30.36 -28.54
C GLU A 552 23.23 -30.52 -29.86
N GLY A 553 22.53 -29.45 -30.26
CA GLY A 553 22.53 -28.98 -31.65
C GLY A 553 21.42 -29.42 -32.61
N ALA A 554 20.60 -28.46 -33.04
CA ALA A 554 19.99 -28.42 -34.38
C ALA A 554 19.65 -26.97 -34.78
N THR A 555 19.72 -26.67 -36.08
CA THR A 555 19.76 -25.31 -36.64
C THR A 555 18.42 -24.81 -37.21
N ALA A 556 18.37 -23.50 -37.51
CA ALA A 556 17.20 -22.79 -38.00
C ALA A 556 16.74 -23.17 -39.42
N SER A 557 15.49 -22.82 -39.74
CA SER A 557 15.05 -22.54 -41.11
C SER A 557 13.96 -21.46 -41.10
N ALA A 558 14.14 -20.46 -41.97
CA ALA A 558 13.16 -19.42 -42.22
C ALA A 558 12.27 -19.81 -43.41
N SER A 559 11.01 -19.37 -43.41
CA SER A 559 10.22 -19.27 -44.63
C SER A 559 9.40 -17.98 -44.61
N ALA A 560 9.38 -17.29 -45.75
CA ALA A 560 8.64 -16.05 -45.93
C ALA A 560 7.23 -16.35 -46.48
N GLY A 561 6.23 -15.60 -46.02
CA GLY A 561 4.85 -15.66 -46.51
C GLY A 561 4.33 -14.26 -46.81
N THR A 562 3.97 -14.01 -48.07
CA THR A 562 3.58 -12.69 -48.59
C THR A 562 2.05 -12.57 -48.69
N GLY A 563 1.50 -11.38 -48.40
CA GLY A 563 0.12 -10.99 -48.69
C GLY A 563 -0.71 -10.66 -47.44
N MET A 564 -1.66 -9.70 -47.44
CA MET A 564 -2.15 -8.84 -48.52
C MET A 564 -2.45 -7.42 -48.00
N ILE A 565 -2.44 -6.44 -48.90
CA ILE A 565 -2.77 -5.03 -48.61
C ILE A 565 -4.29 -4.85 -48.62
N GLY A 566 -4.84 -4.31 -47.51
CA GLY A 566 -6.24 -3.87 -47.42
C GLY A 566 -6.32 -2.37 -47.18
N THR A 567 -6.61 -1.60 -48.23
CA THR A 567 -6.81 -0.14 -48.16
C THR A 567 -8.19 0.18 -47.59
N ALA A 568 -8.26 0.92 -46.48
CA ALA A 568 -9.50 1.47 -45.94
C ALA A 568 -9.54 3.00 -46.15
N THR A 569 -10.53 3.45 -46.92
CA THR A 569 -10.74 4.86 -47.29
C THR A 569 -11.35 5.64 -46.12
N MET A 570 -10.66 6.67 -45.62
CA MET A 570 -11.24 7.59 -44.63
C MET A 570 -11.90 8.78 -45.33
N VAL A 571 -13.21 8.92 -45.16
CA VAL A 571 -14.00 10.07 -45.63
C VAL A 571 -13.97 11.16 -44.56
N ALA A 572 -13.51 12.36 -44.93
CA ALA A 572 -13.51 13.53 -44.04
C ALA A 572 -14.85 14.27 -44.08
N ALA A 573 -15.33 14.72 -42.91
CA ALA A 573 -16.46 15.63 -42.75
C ALA A 573 -16.17 16.61 -41.57
N PRO A 574 -16.77 17.81 -41.54
CA PRO A 574 -15.99 19.02 -41.21
C PRO A 574 -16.07 19.51 -39.76
N SER A 575 -15.07 20.34 -39.41
CA SER A 575 -14.95 21.05 -38.13
C SER A 575 -16.09 22.06 -37.90
N ALA A 576 -16.63 22.09 -36.68
CA ALA A 576 -17.38 23.22 -36.13
C ALA A 576 -16.51 23.97 -35.12
N LYS A 577 -16.36 25.29 -35.28
CA LYS A 577 -15.67 26.16 -34.32
C LYS A 577 -16.58 26.40 -33.11
N ALA A 578 -16.08 26.10 -31.90
CA ALA A 578 -16.69 26.54 -30.65
C ALA A 578 -15.71 27.45 -29.90
N THR A 579 -16.16 28.66 -29.55
CA THR A 579 -15.36 29.67 -28.85
C THR A 579 -15.33 29.36 -27.34
N PRO A 580 -14.16 29.29 -26.69
CA PRO A 580 -14.11 29.07 -25.24
C PRO A 580 -14.38 30.38 -24.48
N THR A 581 -15.48 30.43 -23.74
CA THR A 581 -15.71 31.43 -22.69
C THR A 581 -14.79 31.18 -21.49
N HIS A 582 -14.11 32.21 -21.01
CA HIS A 582 -13.20 32.12 -19.86
C HIS A 582 -13.93 31.75 -18.56
N GLY A 583 -13.75 30.51 -18.09
CA GLY A 583 -13.98 30.13 -16.70
C GLY A 583 -12.72 30.37 -15.86
N ARG A 584 -12.84 31.17 -14.78
CA ARG A 584 -11.75 31.35 -13.81
C ARG A 584 -11.46 30.03 -13.08
N LEU A 585 -10.21 29.58 -13.08
CA LEU A 585 -9.73 28.64 -12.06
C LEU A 585 -9.75 29.32 -10.68
N ALA A 586 -10.00 28.54 -9.64
CA ALA A 586 -9.87 28.98 -8.27
C ALA A 586 -8.39 29.11 -7.87
N ASP A 587 -8.06 30.17 -7.13
CA ASP A 587 -6.70 30.44 -6.66
C ASP A 587 -6.20 29.36 -5.68
N THR A 588 -5.29 28.50 -6.13
CA THR A 588 -4.39 27.77 -5.22
C THR A 588 -3.33 28.76 -4.73
N GLY A 589 -3.42 29.16 -3.47
CA GLY A 589 -2.66 30.27 -2.90
C GLY A 589 -1.14 30.07 -2.83
N ALA A 590 -0.44 30.32 -3.94
CA ALA A 590 1.02 30.48 -3.99
C ALA A 590 1.40 31.96 -3.80
N SER A 591 1.74 32.35 -2.57
CA SER A 591 2.29 33.69 -2.29
C SER A 591 3.79 33.75 -2.60
N PRO A 592 4.26 34.67 -3.47
CA PRO A 592 5.69 34.84 -3.71
C PRO A 592 6.33 35.67 -2.59
N ARG A 593 7.17 35.06 -1.76
CA ARG A 593 8.10 35.79 -0.89
C ARG A 593 9.54 35.41 -1.22
N LEU A 594 10.25 36.39 -1.79
CA LEU A 594 11.68 36.34 -2.04
C LEU A 594 12.49 36.28 -0.73
N TRP A 595 13.69 35.70 -0.83
CA TRP A 595 14.81 35.68 0.12
C TRP A 595 14.80 34.66 1.28
N PRO A 596 15.66 33.63 1.16
CA PRO A 596 16.34 33.01 2.31
C PRO A 596 17.89 32.98 2.20
N TYR A 597 18.51 33.53 1.15
CA TYR A 597 19.94 33.30 0.86
C TYR A 597 20.96 34.18 1.61
N ALA A 598 20.52 35.17 2.40
CA ALA A 598 21.44 36.05 3.15
C ALA A 598 22.30 35.30 4.18
N GLY A 599 21.76 34.25 4.81
CA GLY A 599 22.51 33.42 5.76
C GLY A 599 23.59 32.55 5.11
N LEU A 600 23.31 32.02 3.90
CA LEU A 600 24.24 31.12 3.20
C LEU A 600 25.51 31.85 2.76
N ALA A 601 25.36 33.09 2.29
CA ALA A 601 26.48 33.93 1.88
C ALA A 601 27.45 34.25 3.03
N LEU A 602 26.93 34.49 4.24
CA LEU A 602 27.75 34.79 5.42
C LEU A 602 28.52 33.54 5.90
N SER A 603 27.88 32.38 5.92
CA SER A 603 28.52 31.10 6.28
C SER A 603 29.65 30.72 5.31
N LEU A 604 29.45 30.89 4.00
CA LEU A 604 30.49 30.63 2.99
C LEU A 604 31.69 31.58 3.13
N LEU A 605 31.46 32.83 3.53
CA LEU A 605 32.53 33.81 3.79
C LEU A 605 33.37 33.42 5.01
N LEU A 606 32.73 32.94 6.08
CA LEU A 606 33.40 32.47 7.30
C LEU A 606 34.20 31.17 7.05
N LEU A 607 33.64 30.21 6.30
CA LEU A 607 34.35 29.01 5.86
C LEU A 607 35.59 29.34 4.99
N GLY A 608 35.47 30.31 4.07
CA GLY A 608 36.59 30.80 3.27
C GLY A 608 37.71 31.44 4.11
N CYS A 609 37.38 32.15 5.19
CA CYS A 609 38.35 32.68 6.14
C CYS A 609 39.03 31.58 6.96
N ALA A 610 38.29 30.58 7.45
CA ALA A 610 38.83 29.45 8.21
C ALA A 610 39.82 28.61 7.37
N ALA A 611 39.46 28.29 6.13
CA ALA A 611 40.33 27.55 5.21
C ALA A 611 41.66 28.29 4.91
N ARG A 612 41.62 29.62 4.77
CA ARG A 612 42.84 30.44 4.58
C ARG A 612 43.73 30.51 5.82
N LEU A 613 43.18 30.46 7.02
CA LEU A 613 43.95 30.41 8.26
C LEU A 613 44.65 29.06 8.43
N LEU A 614 43.97 27.95 8.13
CA LEU A 614 44.56 26.60 8.17
C LEU A 614 45.67 26.43 7.12
N ALA A 615 45.47 26.92 5.89
CA ALA A 615 46.50 26.88 4.84
C ALA A 615 47.75 27.71 5.16
N ALA A 616 47.66 28.71 6.06
CA ALA A 616 48.79 29.52 6.49
C ALA A 616 49.62 28.88 7.63
N GLY A 617 49.05 27.93 8.38
CA GLY A 617 49.73 27.25 9.49
C GLY A 617 50.69 26.12 9.06
N GLY A 618 50.41 25.45 7.95
CA GLY A 618 51.10 24.23 7.50
C GLY A 618 52.53 24.39 6.95
N ARG A 619 53.26 25.46 7.26
CA ARG A 619 54.68 25.64 6.87
C ARG A 619 55.55 26.12 8.03
N ARG A 620 55.65 25.29 9.07
CA ARG A 620 56.73 25.24 10.07
C ARG A 620 56.52 24.03 10.97
N HIS A 621 56.95 22.86 10.51
CA HIS A 621 57.70 21.86 11.26
C HIS A 621 58.43 20.97 10.25
#